data_AF-A0A7S0Q846-F1
#
_entry.id   AF-A0A7S0Q846-F1
#
_cell.length_a   1.000
_cell.length_b   1.000
_cell.length_c   1.000
_cell.angle_alpha   90.00
_cell.angle_beta   90.00
_cell.angle_gamma   90.00
#
_symmetry.space_group_name_H-M   'P 1'
#
loop_
_entity.id
_entity.type
_entity.pdbx_description
1 polymer ?
#
loop_
_entity_poly.entity_id
_entity_poly.type
_entity_poly.pdbx_seq_one_letter_code
_entity_poly.pdbx_strand_id
1 'polypeptide(L)'
;AGALLHDVLPLLLRLASSRDDDVSQATMQFVQSYINLLKKLNPIPPAHLAQVTPLLHVMADKIRYSPAYDFDSPGDAEETFDQYRRDALILLKNLFRIAMEPSLAFVHQRLAHAVGGGASGEFTEAECGLTLLYEMGEVARLDQELQRPDSPLTLIITQVVECGVGGHVHPAVARAFMETLTRYTRFLQAQPGRIPG
;
A
#
# COMPACT_ATOMS: atom_id res chain seq x y z
N ALA A 1 19.73 24.95 1.61
CA ALA A 1 18.73 24.07 0.95
C ALA A 1 18.02 23.15 1.94
N GLY A 2 18.72 22.47 2.87
CA GLY A 2 18.10 21.49 3.79
C GLY A 2 17.02 22.04 4.75
N ALA A 3 17.20 23.25 5.30
CA ALA A 3 16.22 23.85 6.21
C ALA A 3 14.88 24.18 5.52
N LEU A 4 14.92 24.84 4.36
CA LEU A 4 13.72 25.14 3.56
C LEU A 4 12.95 23.89 3.13
N LEU A 5 13.66 22.81 2.78
CA LEU A 5 13.01 21.54 2.45
C LEU A 5 12.29 20.95 3.66
N HIS A 6 12.91 21.00 4.84
CA HIS A 6 12.30 20.52 6.08
C HIS A 6 11.00 21.28 6.42
N ASP A 7 11.01 22.61 6.26
CA ASP A 7 9.87 23.46 6.60
C ASP A 7 8.70 23.35 5.61
N VAL A 8 9.01 23.16 4.31
CA VAL A 8 7.99 23.13 3.24
C VAL A 8 7.45 21.72 3.00
N LEU A 9 8.20 20.67 3.33
CA LEU A 9 7.81 19.29 3.08
C LEU A 9 6.45 18.90 3.70
N PRO A 10 6.11 19.24 4.95
CA PRO A 10 4.78 18.94 5.50
C PRO A 10 3.64 19.58 4.70
N LEU A 11 3.85 20.79 4.18
CA LEU A 11 2.86 21.47 3.33
C LEU A 11 2.70 20.74 1.98
N LEU A 12 3.81 20.34 1.36
CA LEU A 12 3.78 19.61 0.09
C LEU A 12 3.12 18.24 0.23
N LEU A 13 3.38 17.52 1.33
CA LEU A 13 2.71 16.24 1.59
C LEU A 13 1.21 16.44 1.84
N ARG A 14 0.82 17.51 2.54
CA ARG A 14 -0.60 17.84 2.73
C ARG A 14 -1.30 18.15 1.40
N LEU A 15 -0.64 18.88 0.50
CA LEU A 15 -1.16 19.15 -0.83
C LEU A 15 -1.24 17.86 -1.68
N ALA A 16 -0.25 16.98 -1.57
CA ALA A 16 -0.27 15.69 -2.23
C ALA A 16 -1.40 14.77 -1.72
N SER A 17 -1.77 14.87 -0.44
CA SER A 17 -2.96 14.20 0.13
C SER A 17 -4.29 14.91 -0.16
N SER A 18 -4.30 16.01 -0.91
CA SER A 18 -5.54 16.73 -1.23
C SER A 18 -6.54 15.82 -1.93
N ARG A 19 -7.83 15.95 -1.61
CA ARG A 19 -8.92 15.27 -2.36
C ARG A 19 -9.20 15.90 -3.71
N ASP A 20 -8.71 17.12 -3.91
CA ASP A 20 -8.70 17.78 -5.21
C ASP A 20 -7.57 17.19 -6.05
N ASP A 21 -7.94 16.52 -7.13
CA ASP A 21 -6.99 15.77 -7.96
C ASP A 21 -6.01 16.70 -8.66
N ASP A 22 -6.44 17.88 -9.11
CA ASP A 22 -5.56 18.88 -9.74
C ASP A 22 -4.48 19.36 -8.76
N VAL A 23 -4.86 19.64 -7.51
CA VAL A 23 -3.91 20.03 -6.44
C VAL A 23 -2.92 18.90 -6.16
N SER A 24 -3.40 17.66 -6.07
CA SER A 24 -2.54 16.52 -5.77
C SER A 24 -1.60 16.16 -6.93
N GLN A 25 -2.10 16.25 -8.16
CA GLN A 25 -1.32 15.97 -9.37
C GLN A 25 -0.22 17.00 -9.56
N ALA A 26 -0.51 18.28 -9.30
CA ALA A 26 0.48 19.37 -9.34
C ALA A 26 1.64 19.15 -8.35
N THR A 27 1.41 18.41 -7.26
CA THR A 27 2.44 18.13 -6.24
C THR A 27 3.08 16.75 -6.36
N MET A 28 2.54 15.86 -7.20
CA MET A 28 3.05 14.50 -7.33
C MET A 28 4.44 14.43 -7.98
N GLN A 29 4.77 15.38 -8.86
CA GLN A 29 6.13 15.51 -9.41
C GLN A 29 7.18 15.78 -8.32
N PHE A 30 6.81 16.57 -7.31
CA PHE A 30 7.68 16.80 -6.17
C PHE A 30 7.85 15.52 -5.33
N VAL A 31 6.74 14.82 -5.04
CA VAL A 31 6.77 13.55 -4.30
C VAL A 31 7.68 12.54 -4.99
N GLN A 32 7.52 12.37 -6.30
CA GLN A 32 8.38 11.51 -7.13
C GLN A 32 9.86 11.92 -7.04
N SER A 33 10.15 13.22 -7.13
CA SER A 33 11.52 13.75 -7.05
C SER A 33 12.13 13.53 -5.66
N TYR A 34 11.35 13.71 -4.60
CA TYR A 34 11.79 13.47 -3.23
C TYR A 34 12.05 11.99 -2.97
N ILE A 35 11.18 11.09 -3.42
CA ILE A 35 11.41 9.64 -3.34
C ILE A 35 12.70 9.26 -4.11
N ASN A 36 12.93 9.84 -5.28
CA ASN A 36 14.16 9.63 -6.05
C ASN A 36 15.41 10.16 -5.34
N LEU A 37 15.29 11.25 -4.57
CA LEU A 37 16.35 11.71 -3.68
C LEU A 37 16.62 10.68 -2.59
N LEU A 38 15.59 10.19 -1.89
CA LEU A 38 15.74 9.18 -0.83
C LEU A 38 16.47 7.93 -1.33
N LYS A 39 16.16 7.46 -2.55
CA LYS A 39 16.86 6.31 -3.19
C LYS A 39 18.36 6.50 -3.35
N LYS A 40 18.83 7.75 -3.45
CA LYS A 40 20.25 8.09 -3.63
C LYS A 40 20.98 8.28 -2.30
N LEU A 41 20.26 8.43 -1.19
CA LEU A 41 20.85 8.61 0.13
C LEU A 41 21.14 7.24 0.75
N ASN A 42 22.41 6.97 1.05
CA ASN A 42 22.81 5.75 1.76
C ASN A 42 23.96 6.06 2.74
N PRO A 43 23.73 6.04 4.07
CA PRO A 43 22.44 5.80 4.74
C PRO A 43 21.48 6.99 4.60
N ILE A 44 20.17 6.73 4.73
CA ILE A 44 19.15 7.79 4.74
C ILE A 44 19.20 8.52 6.08
N PRO A 45 19.33 9.86 6.12
CA PRO A 45 19.33 10.60 7.37
C PRO A 45 18.01 10.45 8.14
N PRO A 46 18.02 10.41 9.49
CA PRO A 46 16.81 10.18 10.30
C PRO A 46 15.67 11.15 10.00
N ALA A 47 15.97 12.42 9.74
CA ALA A 47 14.97 13.44 9.40
C ALA A 47 14.24 13.13 8.09
N HIS A 48 14.92 12.52 7.12
CA HIS A 48 14.32 12.07 5.86
C HIS A 48 13.59 10.75 6.02
N LEU A 49 14.13 9.83 6.82
CA LEU A 49 13.51 8.54 7.12
C LEU A 49 12.15 8.72 7.83
N ALA A 50 12.04 9.71 8.73
CA ALA A 50 10.79 10.06 9.40
C ALA A 50 9.66 10.49 8.43
N GLN A 51 10.00 10.86 7.20
CA GLN A 51 9.04 11.31 6.18
C GLN A 51 8.48 10.14 5.35
N VAL A 52 9.05 8.94 5.48
CA VAL A 52 8.56 7.75 4.78
C VAL A 52 7.12 7.43 5.18
N THR A 53 6.80 7.42 6.48
CA THR A 53 5.44 7.08 6.94
C THR A 53 4.38 8.08 6.41
N PRO A 54 4.58 9.41 6.51
CA PRO A 54 3.72 10.37 5.84
C PRO A 54 3.56 10.13 4.33
N LEU A 55 4.65 9.81 3.62
CA LEU A 55 4.58 9.49 2.19
C LEU A 55 3.76 8.22 1.93
N LEU A 56 3.87 7.19 2.77
CA LEU A 56 3.06 5.98 2.66
C LEU A 56 1.57 6.28 2.84
N HIS A 57 1.20 7.18 3.77
CA HIS A 57 -0.18 7.64 3.90
C HIS A 57 -0.67 8.34 2.63
N VAL A 58 0.11 9.29 2.09
CA VAL A 58 -0.23 9.97 0.83
C VAL A 58 -0.44 8.95 -0.29
N MET A 59 0.47 8.00 -0.47
CA MET A 59 0.35 6.98 -1.53
C MET A 59 -0.86 6.08 -1.31
N ALA A 60 -1.12 5.62 -0.09
CA ALA A 60 -2.27 4.78 0.23
C ALA A 60 -3.60 5.49 -0.06
N ASP A 61 -3.72 6.76 0.28
CA ASP A 61 -4.91 7.57 -0.03
C ASP A 61 -5.09 7.74 -1.55
N LYS A 62 -3.97 7.87 -2.28
CA LYS A 62 -3.97 8.10 -3.73
C LYS A 62 -4.19 6.87 -4.60
N ILE A 63 -3.95 5.68 -4.06
CA ILE A 63 -4.33 4.44 -4.74
C ILE A 63 -5.72 3.96 -4.35
N ARG A 64 -6.33 4.47 -3.28
CA ARG A 64 -7.63 3.99 -2.80
C ARG A 64 -8.75 4.35 -3.79
N TYR A 65 -9.57 3.38 -4.16
CA TYR A 65 -10.77 3.65 -4.96
C TYR A 65 -11.72 4.62 -4.25
N SER A 66 -12.40 5.45 -5.03
CA SER A 66 -13.59 6.17 -4.58
C SER A 66 -14.75 5.19 -4.40
N PRO A 67 -15.65 5.39 -3.42
CA PRO A 67 -16.90 4.64 -3.34
C PRO A 67 -17.79 4.78 -4.59
N ALA A 68 -17.55 5.81 -5.42
CA ALA A 68 -18.29 6.08 -6.64
C ALA A 68 -17.64 5.50 -7.92
N TYR A 69 -16.53 4.76 -7.80
CA TYR A 69 -15.85 4.17 -8.96
C TYR A 69 -16.74 3.12 -9.65
N ASP A 70 -16.95 3.24 -10.96
CA ASP A 70 -17.73 2.27 -11.74
C ASP A 70 -16.83 1.14 -12.27
N PHE A 71 -16.96 -0.04 -11.66
CA PHE A 71 -16.21 -1.24 -12.07
C PHE A 71 -16.83 -1.98 -13.26
N ASP A 72 -18.12 -1.76 -13.53
CA ASP A 72 -18.86 -2.51 -14.56
C ASP A 72 -18.78 -1.81 -15.92
N SER A 73 -18.75 -0.47 -15.92
CA SER A 73 -18.68 0.36 -17.12
C SER A 73 -17.76 1.56 -16.91
N PRO A 74 -16.43 1.35 -16.83
CA PRO A 74 -15.47 2.44 -16.62
C PRO A 74 -15.54 3.46 -17.77
N GLY A 75 -15.56 4.75 -17.43
CA GLY A 75 -15.46 5.86 -18.38
C GLY A 75 -14.11 6.57 -18.30
N ASP A 76 -14.03 7.75 -18.93
CA ASP A 76 -12.79 8.54 -19.01
C ASP A 76 -12.20 8.89 -17.62
N ALA A 77 -13.05 9.09 -16.62
CA ALA A 77 -12.63 9.40 -15.25
C ALA A 77 -11.96 8.21 -14.57
N GLU A 78 -12.59 7.03 -14.68
CA GLU A 78 -12.04 5.75 -14.19
C GLU A 78 -10.72 5.42 -14.88
N GLU A 79 -10.64 5.57 -16.20
CA GLU A 79 -9.40 5.33 -16.95
C GLU A 79 -8.26 6.28 -16.52
N THR A 80 -8.59 7.55 -16.29
CA THR A 80 -7.64 8.56 -15.79
C THR A 80 -7.15 8.19 -14.39
N PHE A 81 -8.07 7.80 -13.50
CA PHE A 81 -7.73 7.34 -12.16
C PHE A 81 -6.86 6.08 -12.21
N ASP A 82 -7.18 5.11 -13.05
CA ASP A 82 -6.43 3.87 -13.19
C ASP A 82 -5.00 4.11 -13.66
N GLN A 83 -4.80 5.05 -14.60
CA GLN A 83 -3.46 5.46 -15.01
C GLN A 83 -2.70 6.11 -13.86
N TYR A 84 -3.34 7.05 -13.17
CA TYR A 84 -2.73 7.70 -12.01
C TYR A 84 -2.39 6.70 -10.88
N ARG A 85 -3.30 5.77 -10.60
CA ARG A 85 -3.12 4.71 -9.60
C ARG A 85 -1.93 3.82 -9.94
N ARG A 86 -1.74 3.45 -11.22
CA ARG A 86 -0.55 2.70 -11.67
C ARG A 86 0.75 3.44 -11.34
N ASP A 87 0.79 4.74 -11.63
CA ASP A 87 1.98 5.56 -11.37
C ASP A 87 2.25 5.72 -9.86
N ALA A 88 1.20 5.89 -9.06
CA ALA A 88 1.30 5.93 -7.59
C ALA A 88 1.78 4.60 -6.98
N LEU A 89 1.36 3.45 -7.53
CA LEU A 89 1.84 2.13 -7.08
C LEU A 89 3.34 1.94 -7.32
N ILE A 90 3.89 2.51 -8.40
CA ILE A 90 5.34 2.51 -8.64
C ILE A 90 6.08 3.29 -7.55
N LEU A 91 5.55 4.46 -7.15
CA LEU A 91 6.09 5.27 -6.06
C LEU A 91 6.04 4.54 -4.72
N LEU A 92 4.90 3.91 -4.41
CA LEU A 92 4.72 3.10 -3.22
C LEU A 92 5.76 1.97 -3.14
N LYS A 93 5.95 1.21 -4.23
CA LYS A 93 6.98 0.15 -4.29
C LYS A 93 8.39 0.69 -4.07
N ASN A 94 8.68 1.90 -4.54
CA ASN A 94 9.96 2.54 -4.25
C ASN A 94 10.11 2.81 -2.75
N LEU A 95 9.07 3.32 -2.07
CA LEU A 95 9.09 3.52 -0.61
C LEU A 95 9.32 2.20 0.15
N PHE A 96 8.66 1.12 -0.25
CA PHE A 96 8.87 -0.21 0.35
C PHE A 96 10.33 -0.67 0.23
N ARG A 97 10.99 -0.41 -0.91
CA ARG A 97 12.42 -0.74 -1.11
C ARG A 97 13.35 0.13 -0.28
N ILE A 98 13.01 1.41 -0.11
CA ILE A 98 13.82 2.41 0.61
C ILE A 98 13.81 2.11 2.12
N ALA A 99 12.65 1.75 2.66
CA ALA A 99 12.46 1.58 4.10
C ALA A 99 11.43 0.47 4.39
N MET A 100 11.88 -0.78 4.26
CA MET A 100 11.04 -1.98 4.41
C MET A 100 10.37 -2.08 5.79
N GLU A 101 11.12 -1.91 6.88
CA GLU A 101 10.61 -2.09 8.24
C GLU A 101 9.44 -1.14 8.59
N PRO A 102 9.55 0.21 8.45
CA PRO A 102 8.41 1.09 8.70
C PRO A 102 7.27 0.86 7.69
N SER A 103 7.59 0.41 6.47
CA SER A 103 6.58 0.08 5.46
C SER A 103 5.76 -1.15 5.85
N LEU A 104 6.39 -2.20 6.38
CA LEU A 104 5.70 -3.39 6.89
C LEU A 104 4.79 -3.04 8.08
N ALA A 105 5.28 -2.23 9.02
CA ALA A 105 4.48 -1.76 10.14
C ALA A 105 3.25 -0.98 9.68
N PHE A 106 3.41 -0.09 8.70
CA PHE A 106 2.32 0.65 8.08
C PHE A 106 1.28 -0.28 7.41
N VAL A 107 1.74 -1.22 6.58
CA VAL A 107 0.84 -2.17 5.89
C VAL A 107 0.07 -3.03 6.89
N HIS A 108 0.74 -3.52 7.94
CA HIS A 108 0.09 -4.27 9.02
C HIS A 108 -1.03 -3.47 9.69
N GLN A 109 -0.76 -2.21 10.07
CA GLN A 109 -1.75 -1.35 10.72
C GLN A 109 -2.95 -1.07 9.79
N ARG A 110 -2.70 -0.78 8.50
CA ARG A 110 -3.76 -0.53 7.51
C ARG A 110 -4.62 -1.75 7.29
N LEU A 111 -4.02 -2.93 7.17
CA LEU A 111 -4.77 -4.19 7.04
C LEU A 111 -5.58 -4.49 8.29
N ALA A 112 -5.02 -4.34 9.48
CA ALA A 112 -5.76 -4.58 10.72
C ALA A 112 -7.02 -3.71 10.82
N HIS A 113 -6.94 -2.44 10.37
CA HIS A 113 -8.10 -1.57 10.27
C HIS A 113 -9.09 -2.04 9.20
N ALA A 114 -8.59 -2.35 8.00
CA ALA A 114 -9.41 -2.72 6.84
C ALA A 114 -10.16 -4.04 7.04
N VAL A 115 -9.52 -5.04 7.66
CA VAL A 115 -10.11 -6.37 7.90
C VAL A 115 -10.92 -6.45 9.19
N GLY A 116 -10.81 -5.45 10.09
CA GLY A 116 -11.60 -5.39 11.32
C GLY A 116 -13.12 -5.33 11.07
N GLY A 117 -13.55 -4.88 9.89
CA GLY A 117 -14.94 -4.91 9.45
C GLY A 117 -15.42 -6.23 8.82
N GLY A 118 -14.51 -7.19 8.61
CA GLY A 118 -14.81 -8.47 7.96
C GLY A 118 -15.44 -8.31 6.57
N ALA A 119 -16.43 -9.15 6.25
CA ALA A 119 -17.13 -9.15 4.97
C ALA A 119 -18.05 -7.92 4.72
N SER A 120 -18.26 -7.08 5.75
CA SER A 120 -19.11 -5.88 5.70
C SER A 120 -18.33 -4.59 5.87
N GLY A 121 -16.99 -4.65 5.80
CA GLY A 121 -16.13 -3.47 5.84
C GLY A 121 -16.33 -2.54 4.64
N GLU A 122 -15.76 -1.34 4.72
CA GLU A 122 -15.73 -0.44 3.56
C GLU A 122 -14.82 -1.05 2.48
N PHE A 123 -15.39 -1.32 1.29
CA PHE A 123 -14.66 -2.03 0.24
C PHE A 123 -13.39 -1.28 -0.19
N THR A 124 -13.41 0.06 -0.17
CA THR A 124 -12.28 0.90 -0.59
C THR A 124 -11.07 0.70 0.33
N GLU A 125 -11.30 0.60 1.65
CA GLU A 125 -10.27 0.33 2.65
C GLU A 125 -9.79 -1.12 2.59
N ALA A 126 -10.70 -2.08 2.47
CA ALA A 126 -10.38 -3.51 2.30
C ALA A 126 -9.52 -3.76 1.05
N GLU A 127 -9.95 -3.24 -0.09
CA GLU A 127 -9.25 -3.36 -1.37
C GLU A 127 -7.88 -2.67 -1.34
N CYS A 128 -7.80 -1.46 -0.79
CA CYS A 128 -6.53 -0.73 -0.66
C CYS A 128 -5.56 -1.48 0.24
N GLY A 129 -6.01 -1.98 1.40
CA GLY A 129 -5.18 -2.79 2.31
C GLY A 129 -4.60 -4.03 1.64
N LEU A 130 -5.43 -4.78 0.89
CA LEU A 130 -4.99 -5.94 0.13
C LEU A 130 -4.01 -5.57 -0.98
N THR A 131 -4.26 -4.47 -1.70
CA THR A 131 -3.32 -3.94 -2.71
C THR A 131 -1.96 -3.60 -2.08
N LEU A 132 -1.93 -2.94 -0.92
CA LEU A 132 -0.69 -2.65 -0.21
C LEU A 132 0.08 -3.94 0.13
N LEU A 133 -0.62 -4.99 0.59
CA LEU A 133 -0.01 -6.29 0.87
C LEU A 133 0.53 -6.98 -0.39
N TYR A 134 -0.23 -6.93 -1.48
CA TYR A 134 0.16 -7.49 -2.76
C TYR A 134 1.47 -6.85 -3.26
N GLU A 135 1.55 -5.52 -3.28
CA GLU A 135 2.75 -4.79 -3.70
C GLU A 135 3.93 -5.01 -2.76
N MET A 136 3.68 -5.14 -1.44
CA MET A 136 4.72 -5.48 -0.46
C MET A 136 5.36 -6.83 -0.80
N GLY A 137 4.56 -7.82 -1.21
CA GLY A 137 5.05 -9.15 -1.57
C GLY A 137 5.86 -9.18 -2.85
N GLU A 138 5.69 -8.19 -3.73
CA GLU A 138 6.55 -8.02 -4.91
C GLU A 138 7.94 -7.52 -4.55
N VAL A 139 8.03 -6.70 -3.51
CA VAL A 139 9.26 -6.05 -3.09
C VAL A 139 10.02 -6.88 -2.05
N ALA A 140 9.29 -7.56 -1.17
CA ALA A 140 9.85 -8.39 -0.12
C ALA A 140 10.60 -9.59 -0.71
N ARG A 141 11.71 -9.98 -0.07
CA ARG A 141 12.41 -11.22 -0.39
C ARG A 141 11.69 -12.38 0.28
N LEU A 142 10.57 -12.80 -0.31
CA LEU A 142 9.67 -13.81 0.27
C LEU A 142 10.43 -15.07 0.73
N ASP A 143 11.43 -15.52 -0.03
CA ASP A 143 12.26 -16.68 0.35
C ASP A 143 13.00 -16.51 1.69
N GLN A 144 13.40 -15.28 2.05
CA GLN A 144 14.03 -14.97 3.33
C GLN A 144 13.01 -14.87 4.46
N GLU A 145 11.84 -14.30 4.17
CA GLU A 145 10.73 -14.20 5.12
C GLU A 145 10.14 -15.56 5.47
N LEU A 146 10.13 -16.52 4.52
CA LEU A 146 9.69 -17.91 4.75
C LEU A 146 10.50 -18.64 5.81
N GLN A 147 11.79 -18.31 5.95
CA GLN A 147 12.67 -18.91 6.95
C GLN A 147 12.43 -18.34 8.36
N ARG A 148 11.56 -17.33 8.48
CA ARG A 148 11.25 -16.62 9.72
C ARG A 148 9.75 -16.74 10.02
N PRO A 149 9.32 -17.82 10.68
CA PRO A 149 7.89 -18.06 10.97
C PRO A 149 7.23 -16.94 11.81
N ASP A 150 8.02 -16.17 12.55
CA ASP A 150 7.54 -15.02 13.33
C ASP A 150 7.79 -13.67 12.63
N SER A 151 8.05 -13.67 11.32
CA SER A 151 8.24 -12.40 10.61
C SER A 151 6.95 -11.58 10.60
N PRO A 152 7.04 -10.23 10.63
CA PRO A 152 5.87 -9.36 10.53
C PRO A 152 5.02 -9.69 9.30
N LEU A 153 5.65 -10.02 8.17
CA LEU A 153 4.95 -10.39 6.94
C LEU A 153 4.15 -11.69 7.11
N THR A 154 4.70 -12.70 7.79
CA THR A 154 3.99 -13.94 8.13
C THR A 154 2.73 -13.67 8.94
N LEU A 155 2.84 -12.83 9.97
CA LEU A 155 1.72 -12.48 10.84
C LEU A 155 0.61 -11.76 10.06
N ILE A 156 0.99 -10.80 9.22
CA ILE A 156 0.06 -10.06 8.36
C ILE A 156 -0.69 -11.00 7.41
N ILE A 157 0.03 -11.90 6.70
CA ILE A 157 -0.59 -12.84 5.76
C ILE A 157 -1.57 -13.75 6.50
N THR A 158 -1.18 -14.26 7.67
CA THR A 158 -2.02 -15.14 8.48
C THR A 158 -3.30 -14.43 8.91
N GLN A 159 -3.19 -13.20 9.40
CA GLN A 159 -4.35 -12.39 9.76
C GLN A 159 -5.30 -12.19 8.57
N VAL A 160 -4.78 -11.90 7.38
CA VAL A 160 -5.60 -11.70 6.18
C VAL A 160 -6.33 -12.97 5.76
N VAL A 161 -5.70 -14.14 5.89
CA VAL A 161 -6.33 -15.43 5.58
C VAL A 161 -7.45 -15.76 6.59
N GLU A 162 -7.25 -15.45 7.87
CA GLU A 162 -8.16 -15.81 8.96
C GLU A 162 -9.33 -14.81 9.14
N CYS A 163 -9.18 -13.56 8.71
CA CYS A 163 -10.16 -12.49 8.97
C CYS A 163 -11.46 -12.58 8.15
N GLY A 164 -11.59 -13.54 7.23
CA GLY A 164 -12.79 -13.73 6.42
C GLY A 164 -13.02 -12.67 5.33
N VAL A 165 -12.03 -11.81 5.04
CA VAL A 165 -12.12 -10.79 3.96
C VAL A 165 -12.36 -11.40 2.57
N GLY A 166 -12.02 -12.68 2.37
CA GLY A 166 -12.34 -13.40 1.12
C GLY A 166 -13.84 -13.53 0.84
N GLY A 167 -14.70 -13.41 1.86
CA GLY A 167 -16.16 -13.42 1.71
C GLY A 167 -16.80 -12.04 1.52
N HIS A 168 -16.00 -11.00 1.24
CA HIS A 168 -16.50 -9.63 1.11
C HIS A 168 -17.53 -9.50 -0.03
N VAL A 169 -18.57 -8.69 0.20
CA VAL A 169 -19.68 -8.50 -0.75
C VAL A 169 -19.29 -7.81 -2.07
N HIS A 170 -18.11 -7.20 -2.14
CA HIS A 170 -17.72 -6.35 -3.26
C HIS A 170 -16.71 -7.09 -4.14
N PRO A 171 -16.95 -7.26 -5.45
CA PRO A 171 -16.09 -8.06 -6.34
C PRO A 171 -14.62 -7.63 -6.36
N ALA A 172 -14.35 -6.32 -6.29
CA ALA A 172 -12.98 -5.80 -6.27
C ALA A 172 -12.15 -6.33 -5.07
N VAL A 173 -12.78 -6.47 -3.89
CA VAL A 173 -12.10 -6.99 -2.69
C VAL A 173 -11.82 -8.48 -2.85
N ALA A 174 -12.79 -9.25 -3.32
CA ALA A 174 -12.63 -10.68 -3.58
C ALA A 174 -11.50 -10.94 -4.61
N ARG A 175 -11.45 -10.13 -5.67
CA ARG A 175 -10.36 -10.17 -6.67
C ARG A 175 -9.01 -9.87 -6.04
N ALA A 176 -8.88 -8.74 -5.33
CA ALA A 176 -7.63 -8.34 -4.68
C ALA A 176 -7.15 -9.40 -3.67
N PHE A 177 -8.08 -10.03 -2.94
CA PHE A 177 -7.79 -11.11 -2.01
C PHE A 177 -7.22 -12.33 -2.74
N MET A 178 -7.86 -12.78 -3.83
CA MET A 178 -7.39 -13.93 -4.61
C MET A 178 -6.02 -13.67 -5.27
N GLU A 179 -5.79 -12.48 -5.81
CA GLU A 179 -4.50 -12.07 -6.36
C GLU A 179 -3.41 -12.06 -5.28
N THR A 180 -3.75 -11.59 -4.08
CA THR A 180 -2.87 -11.62 -2.91
C THR A 180 -2.54 -13.05 -2.48
N LEU A 181 -3.53 -13.92 -2.30
CA LEU A 181 -3.29 -15.33 -1.96
C LEU A 181 -2.43 -16.04 -3.01
N THR A 182 -2.67 -15.76 -4.29
CA THR A 182 -1.88 -16.33 -5.40
C THR A 182 -0.42 -15.90 -5.28
N ARG A 183 -0.16 -14.62 -5.01
CA ARG A 183 1.20 -14.09 -4.82
C ARG A 183 1.91 -14.76 -3.64
N TYR A 184 1.19 -15.03 -2.55
CA TYR A 184 1.73 -15.67 -1.35
C TYR A 184 1.54 -17.20 -1.31
N THR A 185 1.19 -17.85 -2.41
CA THR A 185 0.87 -19.29 -2.41
C THR A 185 2.03 -20.17 -1.91
N ARG A 186 3.27 -19.86 -2.29
CA ARG A 186 4.46 -20.58 -1.78
C ARG A 186 4.59 -20.47 -0.26
N PHE A 187 4.19 -19.33 0.29
CA PHE A 187 4.17 -19.07 1.72
C PHE A 187 3.11 -19.90 2.44
N LEU A 188 1.90 -19.92 1.89
CA LEU A 188 0.79 -20.69 2.44
C LEU A 188 1.05 -22.21 2.37
N GLN A 189 1.68 -22.69 1.30
CA GLN A 189 2.06 -24.10 1.15
C GLN A 189 3.10 -24.56 2.18
N ALA A 190 4.03 -23.68 2.58
CA ALA A 190 5.00 -23.96 3.63
C ALA A 190 4.37 -24.04 5.03
N GLN A 191 3.12 -23.58 5.20
CA GLN A 191 2.36 -23.64 6.44
C GLN A 191 0.98 -24.30 6.23
N PRO A 192 0.92 -25.63 5.97
CA PRO A 192 -0.29 -26.31 5.54
C PRO A 192 -1.48 -26.22 6.52
N GLY A 193 -1.23 -25.94 7.80
CA GLY A 193 -2.28 -25.79 8.82
C GLY A 193 -3.04 -24.46 8.78
N ARG A 194 -2.70 -23.53 7.87
CA ARG A 194 -3.28 -22.17 7.80
C ARG A 194 -4.08 -21.90 6.52
N ILE A 195 -4.26 -22.88 5.65
CA ILE A 195 -5.18 -22.77 4.50
C ILE A 195 -6.57 -23.18 5.00
N PRO A 196 -7.58 -22.29 4.99
CA PRO A 196 -8.95 -22.69 5.28
C PRO A 196 -9.38 -23.73 4.23
N GLY A 197 -9.90 -24.86 4.69
CA GLY A 197 -10.51 -25.88 3.84
C GLY A 197 -11.83 -25.42 3.23
#